data_AF-C4WT03-F1
#
_entry.id   AF-C4WT03-F1
#
_cell.length_a   1.000
_cell.length_b   1.000
_cell.length_c   1.000
_cell.angle_alpha   90.00
_cell.angle_beta   90.00
_cell.angle_gamma   90.00
#
_symmetry.space_group_name_H-M   'P 1'
#
loop_
_entity.id
_entity.type
_entity.pdbx_description
1 polymer ?
#
loop_
_entity_poly.entity_id
_entity_poly.type
_entity_poly.pdbx_seq_one_letter_code
_entity_poly.pdbx_strand_id
1 'polypeptide(L)'
;MALNTNYENALSLANHDFSFSLYKELAKTENGNIFFSPFSIHVIMFMASMGAASKTFDEMINTIHLNETTHSMEGYRTLLEDLLSNNENLKMATGMFVDETFNVKKSFVENSMKYLKSSMEKKNFKDDPEKQRKYLNDWVLSKTNNKIKDLFPKDSITKDTALVLANAVHFQSSWVYKFKDAEDDSFYITPSTKYQSK
;
A
#
# COMPACT_ATOMS: atom_id res chain seq x y z
N MET A 1 -5.08 24.55 -15.90
CA MET A 1 -4.07 24.36 -14.83
C MET A 1 -4.61 24.58 -13.42
N ALA A 2 -5.53 25.53 -13.16
CA ALA A 2 -6.03 25.79 -11.79
C ALA A 2 -6.99 24.75 -11.18
N LEU A 3 -7.60 23.86 -11.97
CA LEU A 3 -8.54 22.84 -11.45
C LEU A 3 -7.84 21.63 -10.82
N ASN A 4 -6.61 21.27 -11.26
CA ASN A 4 -5.91 20.09 -10.73
C ASN A 4 -5.35 20.32 -9.32
N THR A 5 -4.91 21.55 -9.02
CA THR A 5 -4.27 21.91 -7.75
C THR A 5 -5.21 21.74 -6.54
N ASN A 6 -6.53 21.85 -6.75
CA ASN A 6 -7.49 21.72 -5.66
C ASN A 6 -7.71 20.26 -5.23
N TYR A 7 -7.73 19.33 -6.20
CA TYR A 7 -7.90 17.90 -5.91
C TYR A 7 -6.65 17.28 -5.28
N GLU A 8 -5.47 17.63 -5.78
CA GLU A 8 -4.19 17.14 -5.23
C GLU A 8 -4.01 17.56 -3.77
N ASN A 9 -4.30 18.84 -3.45
CA ASN A 9 -4.24 19.34 -2.09
C ASN A 9 -5.22 18.62 -1.16
N ALA A 10 -6.47 18.43 -1.61
CA ALA A 10 -7.48 17.76 -0.80
C ALA A 10 -7.16 16.27 -0.57
N LEU A 11 -6.67 15.57 -1.60
CA LEU A 11 -6.18 14.19 -1.46
C LEU A 11 -4.96 14.09 -0.54
N SER A 12 -4.05 15.07 -0.59
CA SER A 12 -2.89 15.16 0.28
C SER A 12 -3.29 15.35 1.75
N LEU A 13 -4.25 16.23 2.03
CA LEU A 13 -4.81 16.41 3.38
C LEU A 13 -5.51 15.16 3.90
N ALA A 14 -6.35 14.53 3.09
CA ALA A 14 -6.99 13.25 3.45
C ALA A 14 -5.95 12.16 3.75
N ASN A 15 -4.89 12.07 2.94
CA ASN A 15 -3.80 11.14 3.20
C ASN A 15 -3.02 11.46 4.47
N HIS A 16 -2.79 12.75 4.76
CA HIS A 16 -2.16 13.21 6.00
C HIS A 16 -2.95 12.74 7.22
N ASP A 17 -4.25 13.02 7.27
CA ASP A 17 -5.10 12.64 8.41
C ASP A 17 -5.23 11.12 8.57
N PHE A 18 -5.33 10.40 7.45
CA PHE A 18 -5.29 8.94 7.44
C PHE A 18 -3.95 8.42 7.98
N SER A 19 -2.83 9.04 7.63
CA SER A 19 -1.49 8.63 8.07
C SER A 19 -1.37 8.66 9.59
N PHE A 20 -1.83 9.74 10.23
CA PHE A 20 -1.81 9.86 11.69
C PHE A 20 -2.79 8.88 12.35
N SER A 21 -3.97 8.69 11.76
CA SER A 21 -4.97 7.75 12.27
C SER A 21 -4.42 6.32 12.25
N LEU A 22 -3.85 5.88 11.12
CA LEU A 22 -3.28 4.55 10.97
C LEU A 22 -2.06 4.35 11.88
N TYR A 23 -1.15 5.34 11.96
CA TYR A 23 -0.01 5.27 12.87
C TYR A 23 -0.43 5.03 14.32
N LYS A 24 -1.45 5.76 14.81
CA LYS A 24 -1.98 5.60 16.17
C LYS A 24 -2.51 4.19 16.41
N GLU A 25 -3.15 3.57 15.43
CA GLU A 25 -3.61 2.17 15.57
C GLU A 25 -2.45 1.18 15.57
N LEU A 26 -1.49 1.32 14.65
CA LEU A 26 -0.30 0.46 14.60
C LEU A 26 0.53 0.56 15.90
N ALA A 27 0.69 1.76 16.44
CA ALA A 27 1.45 1.99 17.67
C ALA A 27 0.81 1.40 18.93
N LYS A 28 -0.46 0.94 18.88
CA LYS A 28 -1.09 0.21 19.99
C LYS A 28 -0.69 -1.26 20.03
N THR A 29 -0.35 -1.85 18.88
CA THR A 29 -0.11 -3.29 18.75
C THR A 29 1.36 -3.62 18.52
N GLU A 30 2.10 -2.73 17.87
CA GLU A 30 3.51 -2.91 17.56
C GLU A 30 4.40 -2.41 18.70
N ASN A 31 5.26 -3.30 19.22
CA ASN A 31 6.18 -2.99 20.32
C ASN A 31 7.59 -2.57 19.84
N GLY A 32 7.77 -2.32 18.54
CA GLY A 32 9.08 -2.08 17.91
C GLY A 32 9.04 -0.98 16.85
N ASN A 33 9.99 -1.07 15.92
CA ASN A 33 10.08 -0.10 14.81
C ASN A 33 8.88 -0.26 13.87
N ILE A 34 8.18 0.83 13.59
CA ILE A 34 7.05 0.87 12.67
C ILE A 34 7.52 1.50 11.35
N PHE A 35 7.35 0.77 10.26
CA PHE A 35 7.58 1.27 8.90
C PHE A 35 6.40 0.90 8.01
N PHE A 36 5.79 1.90 7.38
CA PHE A 36 4.67 1.70 6.46
C PHE A 36 4.59 2.87 5.48
N SER A 37 3.86 2.66 4.38
CA SER A 37 3.52 3.73 3.43
C SER A 37 2.03 4.04 3.53
N PRO A 38 1.64 5.11 4.25
CA PRO A 38 0.24 5.48 4.35
C PRO A 38 -0.40 5.74 3.00
N PHE A 39 0.29 6.44 2.10
CA PHE A 39 -0.18 6.74 0.74
C PHE A 39 -0.50 5.47 -0.04
N SER A 40 0.37 4.47 0.04
CA SER A 40 0.17 3.22 -0.67
C SER A 40 -1.04 2.43 -0.18
N ILE A 41 -1.28 2.42 1.13
CA ILE A 41 -2.46 1.80 1.76
C ILE A 41 -3.72 2.61 1.43
N HIS A 42 -3.62 3.94 1.43
CA HIS A 42 -4.72 4.83 1.09
C HIS A 42 -5.24 4.59 -0.35
N VAL A 43 -4.32 4.45 -1.31
CA VAL A 43 -4.63 4.10 -2.71
C VAL A 43 -5.36 2.76 -2.82
N ILE A 44 -4.89 1.69 -2.17
CA ILE A 44 -5.54 0.37 -2.29
C ILE A 44 -6.89 0.32 -1.56
N MET A 45 -7.04 1.06 -0.46
CA MET A 45 -8.32 1.21 0.23
C MET A 45 -9.34 2.00 -0.59
N PHE A 46 -8.90 3.08 -1.26
CA PHE A 46 -9.73 3.78 -2.23
C PHE A 46 -10.11 2.88 -3.41
N MET A 47 -9.18 2.08 -3.94
CA MET A 47 -9.49 1.11 -4.99
C MET A 47 -10.59 0.13 -4.56
N ALA A 48 -10.47 -0.42 -3.35
CA ALA A 48 -11.44 -1.37 -2.81
C ALA A 48 -12.80 -0.71 -2.55
N SER A 49 -12.83 0.55 -2.10
CA SER A 49 -14.10 1.27 -1.88
C SER A 49 -14.87 1.50 -3.18
N MET A 50 -14.19 1.65 -4.33
CA MET A 50 -14.85 1.78 -5.63
C MET A 50 -15.62 0.53 -6.07
N GLY A 51 -15.38 -0.62 -5.44
CA GLY A 51 -16.15 -1.86 -5.62
C GLY A 51 -17.27 -2.03 -4.59
N ALA A 52 -17.29 -1.21 -3.53
CA ALA A 52 -18.26 -1.25 -2.45
C ALA A 52 -19.49 -0.38 -2.75
N ALA A 53 -20.55 -0.57 -1.98
CA ALA A 53 -21.77 0.22 -2.07
C ALA A 53 -22.37 0.46 -0.69
N SER A 54 -23.22 1.50 -0.58
CA SER A 54 -23.97 1.84 0.63
C SER A 54 -23.04 1.96 1.85
N LYS A 55 -23.43 1.37 2.99
CA LYS A 55 -22.68 1.48 4.24
C LYS A 55 -21.21 1.06 4.13
N THR A 56 -20.90 0.01 3.36
CA THR A 56 -19.50 -0.41 3.17
C THR A 56 -18.69 0.66 2.46
N PHE A 57 -19.26 1.30 1.44
CA PHE A 57 -18.61 2.41 0.75
C PHE A 57 -18.39 3.59 1.71
N ASP A 58 -19.43 3.99 2.45
CA ASP A 58 -19.40 5.14 3.35
C ASP A 58 -18.34 4.96 4.45
N GLU A 59 -18.28 3.77 5.07
CA GLU A 59 -17.30 3.45 6.11
C GLU A 59 -15.87 3.46 5.56
N MET A 60 -15.63 2.88 4.38
CA MET A 60 -14.31 2.84 3.77
C MET A 60 -13.82 4.25 3.40
N ILE A 61 -14.67 5.06 2.78
CA ILE A 61 -14.34 6.44 2.38
C ILE A 61 -14.09 7.33 3.60
N ASN A 62 -14.91 7.20 4.65
CA ASN A 62 -14.71 7.94 5.90
C ASN A 62 -13.40 7.53 6.60
N THR A 63 -13.09 6.23 6.62
CA THR A 63 -11.85 5.71 7.23
C THR A 63 -10.59 6.31 6.61
N ILE A 64 -10.62 6.55 5.29
CA ILE A 64 -9.50 7.17 4.56
C ILE A 64 -9.63 8.69 4.42
N HIS A 65 -10.46 9.32 5.28
CA HIS A 65 -10.66 10.78 5.39
C HIS A 65 -11.06 11.46 4.09
N LEU A 66 -11.81 10.72 3.26
CA LEU A 66 -12.25 11.20 1.97
C LEU A 66 -13.68 11.76 2.01
N ASN A 67 -14.49 11.45 3.02
CA ASN A 67 -15.90 11.86 3.16
C ASN A 67 -16.16 13.38 3.04
N GLU A 68 -15.20 14.24 3.38
CA GLU A 68 -15.30 15.71 3.27
C GLU A 68 -14.61 16.27 2.01
N THR A 69 -14.01 15.40 1.20
CA THR A 69 -13.16 15.73 0.05
C THR A 69 -13.70 15.10 -1.22
N THR A 70 -13.56 15.76 -2.37
CA THR A 70 -13.90 15.11 -3.64
C THR A 70 -12.87 14.02 -3.95
N HIS A 71 -13.32 12.78 -4.10
CA HIS A 71 -12.42 11.69 -4.50
C HIS A 71 -12.27 11.71 -6.01
N SER A 72 -11.03 11.82 -6.49
CA SER A 72 -10.74 11.88 -7.91
C SER A 72 -9.79 10.76 -8.29
N MET A 73 -10.29 9.79 -9.06
CA MET A 73 -9.45 8.75 -9.67
C MET A 73 -8.31 9.37 -10.49
N GLU A 74 -8.59 10.48 -11.17
CA GLU A 74 -7.58 11.22 -11.94
C GLU A 74 -6.54 11.88 -11.02
N GLY A 75 -6.96 12.41 -9.87
CA GLY A 75 -6.04 12.95 -8.86
C GLY A 75 -5.07 11.90 -8.33
N TYR A 76 -5.56 10.70 -8.01
CA TYR A 76 -4.68 9.58 -7.64
C TYR A 76 -3.74 9.18 -8.77
N ARG A 77 -4.22 9.16 -10.03
CA ARG A 77 -3.39 8.85 -11.20
C ARG A 77 -2.22 9.82 -11.31
N THR A 78 -2.49 11.12 -11.24
CA THR A 78 -1.45 12.17 -11.30
C THR A 78 -0.46 12.01 -10.15
N LEU A 79 -0.93 11.87 -8.91
CA LEU A 79 -0.05 11.69 -7.74
C LEU A 79 0.83 10.43 -7.85
N LEU A 80 0.28 9.31 -8.34
CA LEU A 80 1.03 8.09 -8.60
C LEU A 80 2.01 8.22 -9.77
N GLU A 81 1.69 9.04 -10.76
CA GLU A 81 2.60 9.37 -11.85
C GLU A 81 3.77 10.21 -11.37
N ASP A 82 3.51 11.26 -10.61
CA ASP A 82 4.55 12.13 -10.07
C ASP A 82 5.46 11.37 -9.10
N LEU A 83 4.89 10.53 -8.24
CA LEU A 83 5.64 9.77 -7.25
C LEU A 83 6.52 8.67 -7.87
N LEU A 84 6.03 7.97 -8.90
CA LEU A 84 6.69 6.76 -9.41
C LEU A 84 7.49 6.99 -10.69
N SER A 85 7.14 7.95 -11.55
CA SER A 85 7.74 8.05 -12.89
C SER A 85 9.18 8.56 -12.88
N ASN A 86 9.60 9.25 -11.82
CA ASN A 86 10.95 9.83 -11.68
C ASN A 86 11.72 9.27 -10.48
N ASN A 87 11.26 8.17 -9.87
CA ASN A 87 11.82 7.67 -8.62
C ASN A 87 12.18 6.19 -8.70
N GLU A 88 13.42 5.91 -9.12
CA GLU A 88 13.92 4.53 -9.14
C GLU A 88 14.17 3.96 -7.73
N ASN A 89 14.32 4.85 -6.74
CA ASN A 89 14.64 4.53 -5.35
C ASN A 89 13.42 4.05 -4.55
N LEU A 90 12.22 4.40 -5.01
CA LEU A 90 10.96 3.96 -4.45
C LEU A 90 10.33 2.89 -5.34
N LYS A 91 10.03 1.74 -4.75
CA LYS A 91 9.24 0.67 -5.38
C LYS A 91 7.96 0.49 -4.61
N MET A 92 6.84 0.53 -5.31
CA MET A 92 5.50 0.37 -4.77
C MET A 92 4.78 -0.70 -5.59
N ALA A 93 4.25 -1.69 -4.89
CA ALA A 93 3.43 -2.76 -5.46
C ALA A 93 2.06 -2.70 -4.81
N THR A 94 1.03 -2.46 -5.63
CA THR A 94 -0.37 -2.47 -5.23
C THR A 94 -1.13 -3.40 -6.16
N GLY A 95 -1.86 -4.36 -5.60
CA GLY A 95 -2.57 -5.37 -6.37
C GLY A 95 -3.81 -5.88 -5.66
N MET A 96 -4.84 -6.18 -6.44
CA MET A 96 -6.09 -6.77 -5.99
C MET A 96 -6.32 -8.09 -6.70
N PHE A 97 -6.43 -9.16 -5.94
CA PHE A 97 -6.54 -10.51 -6.48
C PHE A 97 -7.84 -11.13 -5.99
N VAL A 98 -8.75 -11.39 -6.91
CA VAL A 98 -10.10 -11.88 -6.62
C VAL A 98 -10.20 -13.36 -6.97
N ASP A 99 -10.96 -14.12 -6.18
CA ASP A 99 -11.27 -15.49 -6.56
C ASP A 99 -11.99 -15.53 -7.91
N GLU A 100 -11.58 -16.46 -8.78
CA GLU A 100 -12.02 -16.49 -10.17
C GLU A 100 -13.51 -16.78 -10.34
N THR A 101 -14.15 -17.36 -9.31
CA THR A 101 -15.58 -17.64 -9.27
C THR A 101 -16.44 -16.38 -9.22
N PHE A 102 -15.87 -15.23 -8.83
CA PHE A 102 -16.57 -13.95 -8.82
C PHE A 102 -16.53 -13.26 -10.18
N ASN A 103 -17.68 -12.72 -10.59
CA ASN A 103 -17.79 -11.88 -11.78
C ASN A 103 -17.52 -10.43 -11.43
N VAL A 104 -16.33 -9.95 -11.78
CA VAL A 104 -15.96 -8.53 -11.60
C VAL A 104 -16.36 -7.73 -12.83
N LYS A 105 -16.95 -6.55 -12.61
CA LYS A 105 -17.29 -5.62 -13.68
C LYS A 105 -16.03 -5.21 -14.45
N LYS A 106 -16.07 -5.34 -15.79
CA LYS A 106 -14.95 -4.96 -16.66
C LYS A 106 -14.48 -3.52 -16.43
N SER A 107 -15.41 -2.60 -16.26
CA SER A 107 -15.11 -1.19 -15.97
C SER A 107 -14.34 -0.99 -14.66
N PHE A 108 -14.58 -1.82 -13.64
CA PHE A 108 -13.84 -1.75 -12.38
C PHE A 108 -12.38 -2.18 -12.57
N VAL A 109 -12.15 -3.25 -13.34
CA VAL A 109 -10.79 -3.72 -13.69
C VAL A 109 -10.06 -2.64 -14.50
N GLU A 110 -10.71 -2.10 -15.53
CA GLU A 110 -10.14 -1.05 -16.39
C GLU A 110 -9.78 0.22 -15.61
N ASN A 111 -10.68 0.71 -14.76
CA ASN A 111 -10.43 1.89 -13.94
C ASN A 111 -9.29 1.67 -12.96
N SER A 112 -9.21 0.48 -12.35
CA SER A 112 -8.14 0.14 -11.41
C SER A 112 -6.75 0.14 -12.05
N MET A 113 -6.63 -0.43 -13.25
CA MET A 113 -5.37 -0.42 -14.01
C MET A 113 -5.03 0.99 -14.49
N LYS A 114 -6.02 1.73 -15.00
CA LYS A 114 -5.82 3.06 -15.59
C LYS A 114 -5.41 4.11 -14.55
N TYR A 115 -6.13 4.17 -13.43
CA TYR A 115 -6.01 5.30 -12.50
C TYR A 115 -5.12 5.01 -11.30
N LEU A 116 -5.00 3.75 -10.88
CA LEU A 116 -4.34 3.41 -9.62
C LEU A 116 -3.05 2.63 -9.81
N LYS A 117 -2.63 2.43 -11.08
CA LYS A 117 -1.45 1.62 -11.48
C LYS A 117 -1.39 0.25 -10.78
N SER A 118 -2.55 -0.27 -10.41
CA SER A 118 -2.71 -1.50 -9.64
C SER A 118 -2.88 -2.68 -10.57
N SER A 119 -2.34 -3.83 -10.19
CA SER A 119 -2.67 -5.09 -10.87
C SER A 119 -4.02 -5.59 -10.36
N MET A 120 -4.92 -5.98 -11.25
CA MET A 120 -6.15 -6.66 -10.86
C MET A 120 -6.28 -7.97 -11.63
N GLU A 121 -6.22 -9.09 -10.91
CA GLU A 121 -6.19 -10.42 -11.51
C GLU A 121 -7.16 -11.37 -10.81
N LYS A 122 -7.70 -12.32 -11.57
CA LYS A 122 -8.42 -13.47 -11.03
C LYS A 122 -7.42 -14.54 -10.59
N LYS A 123 -7.73 -15.23 -9.48
CA LYS A 123 -6.94 -16.33 -8.92
C LYS A 123 -7.85 -17.48 -8.52
N ASN A 124 -7.39 -18.71 -8.71
CA ASN A 124 -8.11 -19.89 -8.23
C ASN A 124 -7.69 -20.18 -6.79
N PHE A 125 -8.29 -19.48 -5.82
CA PHE A 125 -7.99 -19.71 -4.40
C PHE A 125 -8.65 -20.98 -3.90
N LYS A 126 -9.82 -21.33 -4.44
CA LYS A 126 -10.62 -22.48 -4.01
C LYS A 126 -9.94 -23.83 -4.22
N ASP A 127 -9.37 -24.07 -5.40
CA ASP A 127 -8.81 -25.38 -5.77
C ASP A 127 -7.32 -25.46 -5.44
N ASP A 128 -6.57 -24.35 -5.53
CA ASP A 128 -5.11 -24.36 -5.37
C ASP A 128 -4.56 -23.13 -4.60
N PRO A 129 -4.95 -22.93 -3.33
CA PRO A 129 -4.60 -21.73 -2.56
C PRO A 129 -3.09 -21.56 -2.35
N GLU A 130 -2.34 -22.66 -2.15
CA GLU A 130 -0.90 -22.60 -1.93
C GLU A 130 -0.14 -22.17 -3.19
N LYS A 131 -0.57 -22.62 -4.39
CA LYS A 131 0.00 -22.11 -5.64
C LYS A 131 -0.29 -20.63 -5.82
N GLN A 132 -1.50 -20.17 -5.49
CA GLN A 132 -1.81 -18.73 -5.58
C GLN A 132 -0.99 -17.93 -4.57
N ARG A 133 -0.81 -18.41 -3.33
CA ARG A 133 0.05 -17.76 -2.33
C ARG A 133 1.47 -17.57 -2.84
N LYS A 134 2.07 -18.61 -3.44
CA LYS A 134 3.41 -18.54 -4.04
C LYS A 134 3.44 -17.53 -5.19
N TYR A 135 2.47 -17.57 -6.10
CA TYR A 135 2.34 -16.59 -7.17
C TYR A 135 2.29 -15.16 -6.64
N LEU A 136 1.50 -14.91 -5.59
CA LEU A 136 1.36 -13.58 -5.00
C LEU A 136 2.69 -13.09 -4.40
N ASN A 137 3.43 -13.97 -3.72
CA ASN A 137 4.77 -13.65 -3.22
C ASN A 137 5.76 -13.38 -4.36
N ASP A 138 5.76 -14.18 -5.42
CA ASP A 138 6.62 -13.97 -6.60
C ASP A 138 6.27 -12.65 -7.32
N TRP A 139 4.97 -12.31 -7.40
CA TRP A 139 4.51 -11.03 -7.93
C TRP A 139 5.05 -9.87 -7.09
N VAL A 140 4.92 -9.90 -5.76
CA VAL A 140 5.49 -8.87 -4.86
C VAL A 140 7.01 -8.78 -5.02
N LEU A 141 7.69 -9.93 -5.07
CA LEU A 141 9.13 -10.03 -5.22
C LEU A 141 9.59 -9.33 -6.50
N SER A 142 8.92 -9.60 -7.62
CA SER A 142 9.24 -8.99 -8.91
C SER A 142 9.01 -7.48 -8.92
N LYS A 143 7.91 -7.00 -8.31
CA LYS A 143 7.55 -5.57 -8.25
C LYS A 143 8.45 -4.76 -7.32
N THR A 144 9.13 -5.43 -6.40
CA THR A 144 9.98 -4.79 -5.39
C THR A 144 11.47 -5.01 -5.65
N ASN A 145 11.87 -5.38 -6.88
CA ASN A 145 13.26 -5.66 -7.25
C ASN A 145 13.92 -6.70 -6.32
N ASN A 146 13.20 -7.76 -6.00
CA ASN A 146 13.61 -8.87 -5.14
C ASN A 146 13.85 -8.51 -3.66
N LYS A 147 13.32 -7.37 -3.19
CA LYS A 147 13.56 -6.87 -1.82
C LYS A 147 12.57 -7.40 -0.80
N ILE A 148 11.30 -7.56 -1.19
CA ILE A 148 10.26 -8.07 -0.29
C ILE A 148 9.93 -9.50 -0.69
N LYS A 149 10.28 -10.43 0.21
CA LYS A 149 10.02 -11.87 0.08
C LYS A 149 8.89 -12.25 1.04
N ASP A 150 8.13 -13.27 0.65
CA ASP A 150 7.18 -13.95 1.54
C ASP A 150 6.18 -13.01 2.26
N LEU A 151 5.65 -12.01 1.54
CA LEU A 151 4.64 -11.08 2.08
C LEU A 151 3.43 -11.83 2.67
N PHE A 152 3.00 -12.88 1.99
CA PHE A 152 1.94 -13.78 2.43
C PHE A 152 2.57 -15.00 3.11
N PRO A 153 2.49 -15.09 4.45
CA PRO A 153 3.04 -16.22 5.19
C PRO A 153 2.27 -17.50 4.87
N LYS A 154 2.86 -18.63 5.22
CA LYS A 154 2.23 -19.93 5.02
C LYS A 154 0.81 -19.94 5.64
N ASP A 155 -0.12 -20.59 4.96
CA ASP A 155 -1.52 -20.75 5.39
C ASP A 155 -2.35 -19.45 5.46
N SER A 156 -1.81 -18.29 5.03
CA SER A 156 -2.56 -17.02 5.02
C SER A 156 -3.56 -16.89 3.87
N ILE A 157 -3.41 -17.71 2.83
CA ILE A 157 -4.32 -17.80 1.70
C ILE A 157 -4.96 -19.19 1.76
N THR A 158 -6.29 -19.22 1.74
CA THR A 158 -7.06 -20.45 1.95
C THR A 158 -8.10 -20.63 0.84
N LYS A 159 -8.78 -21.78 0.84
CA LYS A 159 -9.85 -22.09 -0.12
C LYS A 159 -11.05 -21.14 -0.01
N ASP A 160 -11.20 -20.48 1.14
CA ASP A 160 -12.28 -19.54 1.42
C ASP A 160 -11.89 -18.09 1.12
N THR A 161 -10.65 -17.85 0.67
CA THR A 161 -10.18 -16.50 0.30
C THR A 161 -10.94 -16.00 -0.93
N ALA A 162 -11.76 -14.96 -0.77
CA ALA A 162 -12.48 -14.33 -1.88
C ALA A 162 -11.71 -13.17 -2.54
N LEU A 163 -10.92 -12.44 -1.76
CA LEU A 163 -10.22 -11.23 -2.19
C LEU A 163 -8.93 -11.05 -1.38
N VAL A 164 -7.85 -10.69 -2.07
CA VAL A 164 -6.58 -10.29 -1.46
C VAL A 164 -6.22 -8.89 -1.92
N LEU A 165 -5.97 -8.00 -0.95
CA LEU A 165 -5.37 -6.69 -1.18
C LEU A 165 -3.88 -6.79 -0.85
N ALA A 166 -3.03 -6.83 -1.88
CA ALA A 166 -1.59 -6.92 -1.72
C ALA A 166 -0.97 -5.52 -1.80
N ASN A 167 -0.27 -5.12 -0.74
CA ASN A 167 0.51 -3.90 -0.74
C ASN A 167 1.93 -4.12 -0.23
N ALA A 168 2.92 -3.60 -0.96
CA ALA A 168 4.32 -3.65 -0.57
C ALA A 168 5.06 -2.39 -1.04
N VAL A 169 5.90 -1.84 -0.17
CA VAL A 169 6.73 -0.66 -0.48
C VAL A 169 8.16 -0.89 -0.03
N HIS A 170 9.10 -0.62 -0.92
CA HIS A 170 10.53 -0.58 -0.63
C HIS A 170 11.09 0.78 -1.02
N PHE A 171 11.85 1.40 -0.13
CA PHE A 171 12.52 2.67 -0.38
C PHE A 171 13.99 2.56 -0.01
N GLN A 172 14.87 2.92 -0.95
CA GLN A 172 16.31 2.99 -0.72
C GLN A 172 16.88 4.08 -1.63
N SER A 173 17.40 5.16 -1.05
CA SER A 173 17.95 6.30 -1.78
C SER A 173 19.34 6.67 -1.29
N SER A 174 20.11 7.35 -2.15
CA SER A 174 21.34 8.02 -1.72
C SER A 174 21.03 9.34 -1.04
N TRP A 175 21.76 9.66 0.02
CA TRP A 175 21.76 11.00 0.62
C TRP A 175 22.29 12.04 -0.38
N VAL A 176 21.73 13.26 -0.35
CA VAL A 176 22.26 14.42 -1.10
C VAL A 176 23.69 14.73 -0.65
N TYR A 177 23.92 14.71 0.67
CA TYR A 177 25.23 14.81 1.27
C TYR A 177 25.56 13.48 1.96
N LYS A 178 26.46 12.71 1.35
CA LYS A 178 26.79 11.36 1.82
C LYS A 178 27.67 11.41 3.07
N PHE A 179 27.36 10.53 4.02
CA PHE A 179 28.27 10.18 5.11
C PHE A 179 29.48 9.44 4.52
N LYS A 180 30.70 9.77 4.98
CA LYS A 180 31.95 9.19 4.48
C LYS A 180 32.41 8.00 5.31
N ASP A 181 32.30 8.16 6.62
CA ASP A 181 32.73 7.19 7.62
C ASP A 181 31.57 6.92 8.58
N ALA A 182 31.59 5.74 9.20
CA ALA A 182 30.67 5.36 10.26
C ALA A 182 31.47 4.62 11.33
N GLU A 183 31.15 4.88 12.59
CA GLU A 183 31.68 4.17 13.74
C GLU A 183 30.54 3.61 14.57
N ASP A 184 30.82 2.52 15.27
CA ASP A 184 29.88 1.95 16.21
C ASP A 184 29.75 2.85 17.42
N ASP A 185 28.52 3.24 17.74
CA ASP A 185 28.22 3.96 18.96
C ASP A 185 26.92 3.46 19.58
N SER A 186 26.74 3.94 20.79
CA SER A 186 25.67 3.74 21.73
C SER A 186 24.32 4.18 21.19
N PHE A 187 23.33 3.28 21.18
CA PHE A 187 21.93 3.65 20.94
C PHE A 187 21.10 3.45 22.21
N TYR A 188 20.43 4.51 22.68
CA TYR A 188 19.58 4.43 23.87
C TYR A 188 18.14 4.05 23.47
N ILE A 189 17.76 2.79 23.74
CA ILE A 189 16.40 2.30 23.51
C ILE A 189 15.42 2.96 24.49
N THR A 190 15.88 3.14 25.73
CA THR A 190 15.21 3.94 26.76
C THR A 190 16.27 4.77 27.48
N PRO A 191 15.89 5.75 28.33
CA PRO A 191 16.86 6.51 29.12
C PRO A 191 17.80 5.65 29.98
N SER A 192 17.41 4.42 30.33
CA SER A 192 18.19 3.49 31.15
C SER A 192 18.73 2.27 30.39
N THR A 193 18.21 1.98 29.20
CA THR A 193 18.59 0.81 28.40
C THR A 193 19.42 1.22 27.20
N LYS A 194 20.68 0.79 27.20
CA LYS A 194 21.67 1.08 26.16
C LYS A 194 21.94 -0.16 25.32
N TYR A 195 21.78 -0.05 24.01
CA TYR A 195 22.24 -1.03 23.04
C TYR A 195 23.68 -0.70 22.64
N GLN A 196 24.55 -1.71 22.66
CA GLN A 196 25.93 -1.62 22.19
C GLN A 196 26.04 -2.46 20.92
N SER A 197 26.46 -1.83 19.82
CA SER A 197 26.83 -2.54 18.60
C SER A 197 28.03 -3.46 18.88
N LYS A 198 28.09 -4.60 18.19
CA LYS A 198 29.15 -5.61 18.35
C LYS A 198 30.23 -5.47 17.30
#